data_AF-A0A917QS64-F1
#
_entry.id   AF-A0A917QS64-F1
#
_cell.length_a   1.000
_cell.length_b   1.000
_cell.length_c   1.000
_cell.angle_alpha   90.00
_cell.angle_beta   90.00
_cell.angle_gamma   90.00
#
_symmetry.space_group_name_H-M   'P 1'
#
loop_
_entity.id
_entity.type
_entity.pdbx_description
1 polymer ?
#
loop_
_entity_poly.entity_id
_entity_poly.type
_entity_poly.pdbx_seq_one_letter_code
_entity_poly.pdbx_strand_id
1 'polypeptide(L)'
;MSIEHEHYTTTVQLPPPADLLRAFVGQEHADSWPHAVLTAAAHLADAHRRRELATATQRAEIDAERDTYIARINAWVAAHVAHRTGASLHTESLGAVIDRLAAKWVAAQGALRTEQNETAPRQWADRTHLLWCRLAELTDGYRDLVTDVTEHRRRLPVW
;
A
#
# COMPACT_ATOMS: atom_id res chain seq x y z
N MET A 1 -7.05 -47.12 5.36
CA MET A 1 -5.80 -46.76 4.66
C MET A 1 -5.86 -45.25 4.48
N SER A 2 -5.13 -44.55 5.33
CA SER A 2 -5.12 -43.09 5.46
C SER A 2 -4.62 -42.44 4.17
N ILE A 3 -5.33 -41.44 3.68
CA ILE A 3 -4.72 -40.41 2.83
C ILE A 3 -4.69 -39.18 3.72
N GLU A 4 -3.49 -38.87 4.20
CA GLU A 4 -3.19 -37.66 4.94
C GLU A 4 -3.59 -36.48 4.06
N HIS A 5 -4.56 -35.70 4.51
CA HIS A 5 -4.79 -34.37 3.99
C HIS A 5 -3.59 -33.53 4.45
N GLU A 6 -2.54 -33.49 3.62
CA GLU A 6 -1.52 -32.45 3.69
C GLU A 6 -2.24 -31.12 3.51
N HIS A 7 -2.54 -30.49 4.64
CA HIS A 7 -2.78 -29.06 4.71
C HIS A 7 -1.54 -28.38 4.17
N TYR A 8 -1.54 -28.06 2.87
CA TYR A 8 -0.61 -27.09 2.31
C TYR A 8 -0.97 -25.76 2.98
N THR A 9 -0.27 -25.45 4.08
CA THR A 9 -0.23 -24.10 4.62
C THR A 9 0.43 -23.24 3.55
N THR A 10 -0.37 -22.76 2.60
CA THR A 10 0.00 -21.69 1.70
C THR A 10 0.41 -20.54 2.60
N THR A 11 1.71 -20.35 2.76
CA THR A 11 2.28 -19.16 3.37
C THR A 11 1.72 -17.98 2.60
N VAL A 12 0.75 -17.28 3.18
CA VAL A 12 0.13 -16.12 2.53
C VAL A 12 1.21 -15.05 2.48
N GLN A 13 1.89 -14.94 1.33
CA GLN A 13 3.02 -14.06 1.15
C GLN A 13 2.55 -12.61 1.00
N LEU A 14 3.42 -11.67 1.39
CA LEU A 14 3.19 -10.26 1.14
C LEU A 14 3.01 -9.98 -0.36
N PRO A 15 2.06 -9.13 -0.76
CA PRO A 15 1.82 -8.89 -2.17
C PRO A 15 3.01 -8.18 -2.83
N PRO A 16 3.33 -8.51 -4.09
CA PRO A 16 4.35 -7.78 -4.83
C PRO A 16 3.88 -6.34 -5.14
N PRO A 17 4.81 -5.40 -5.39
CA PRO A 17 4.45 -4.00 -5.66
C PRO A 17 3.48 -3.80 -6.83
N ALA A 18 3.57 -4.65 -7.86
CA ALA A 18 2.67 -4.57 -9.01
C ALA A 18 1.21 -4.82 -8.63
N ASP A 19 0.95 -5.71 -7.68
CA ASP A 19 -0.41 -6.03 -7.23
C ASP A 19 -0.99 -4.90 -6.38
N LEU A 20 -0.16 -4.23 -5.56
CA LEU A 20 -0.57 -3.01 -4.86
C LEU A 20 -0.95 -1.90 -5.84
N LEU A 21 -0.14 -1.68 -6.88
CA LEU A 21 -0.45 -0.67 -7.89
C LEU A 21 -1.77 -0.98 -8.61
N ARG A 22 -2.03 -2.26 -8.96
CA ARG A 22 -3.33 -2.68 -9.53
C ARG A 22 -4.48 -2.45 -8.56
N ALA A 23 -4.30 -2.77 -7.28
CA ALA A 23 -5.30 -2.51 -6.24
C ALA A 23 -5.61 -1.00 -6.11
N PHE A 24 -4.59 -0.13 -6.20
CA PHE A 24 -4.80 1.32 -6.19
C PHE A 24 -5.58 1.83 -7.41
N VAL A 25 -5.42 1.20 -8.58
CA VAL A 25 -6.20 1.58 -9.78
C VAL A 25 -7.69 1.24 -9.61
N GLY A 26 -8.03 0.20 -8.85
CA GLY A 26 -9.41 -0.24 -8.64
C GLY A 26 -10.02 -0.97 -9.85
N GLN A 27 -9.19 -1.60 -10.69
CA GLN A 27 -9.63 -2.30 -11.92
C GLN A 27 -10.26 -3.67 -11.68
N GLU A 28 -10.35 -4.12 -10.42
CA GLU A 28 -10.94 -5.42 -10.07
C GLU A 28 -11.86 -5.22 -8.86
N HIS A 29 -13.06 -5.79 -8.96
CA HIS A 29 -14.06 -5.76 -7.88
C HIS A 29 -13.39 -6.24 -6.59
N ALA A 30 -13.75 -5.69 -5.43
CA ALA A 30 -13.20 -6.10 -4.13
C ALA A 30 -13.26 -7.63 -3.90
N ASP A 31 -14.19 -8.32 -4.57
CA ASP A 31 -14.38 -9.78 -4.59
C ASP A 31 -13.30 -10.56 -5.38
N SER A 32 -12.49 -9.90 -6.21
CA SER A 32 -11.41 -10.51 -7.00
C SER A 32 -10.05 -10.52 -6.29
N TRP A 33 -9.90 -9.78 -5.19
CA TRP A 33 -8.69 -9.80 -4.37
C TRP A 33 -8.90 -10.69 -3.14
N PRO A 34 -8.56 -11.99 -3.16
CA PRO A 34 -8.66 -12.85 -1.99
C PRO A 34 -7.68 -12.44 -0.86
N HIS A 35 -6.84 -11.43 -1.09
CA HIS A 35 -5.78 -11.02 -0.18
C HIS A 35 -6.17 -9.76 0.62
N ALA A 36 -6.35 -9.90 1.94
CA ALA A 36 -6.80 -8.82 2.83
C ALA A 36 -5.97 -7.52 2.72
N VAL A 37 -4.64 -7.62 2.53
CA VAL A 37 -3.76 -6.46 2.32
C VAL A 37 -4.11 -5.69 1.04
N LEU A 38 -4.44 -6.39 -0.06
CA LEU A 38 -4.77 -5.76 -1.34
C LEU A 38 -6.13 -5.07 -1.27
N THR A 39 -7.12 -5.69 -0.61
CA THR A 39 -8.42 -5.06 -0.33
C THR A 39 -8.23 -3.78 0.49
N ALA A 40 -7.46 -3.84 1.58
CA ALA A 40 -7.17 -2.66 2.39
C ALA A 40 -6.40 -1.58 1.61
N ALA A 41 -5.43 -1.96 0.78
CA ALA A 41 -4.68 -1.06 -0.09
C ALA A 41 -5.59 -0.31 -1.09
N ALA A 42 -6.56 -1.01 -1.70
CA ALA A 42 -7.55 -0.38 -2.57
C ALA A 42 -8.39 0.67 -1.83
N HIS A 43 -8.83 0.37 -0.61
CA HIS A 43 -9.55 1.32 0.22
C HIS A 43 -8.70 2.51 0.66
N LEU A 44 -7.41 2.33 0.94
CA LEU A 44 -6.49 3.43 1.23
C LEU A 44 -6.38 4.39 0.04
N ALA A 45 -6.25 3.86 -1.17
CA ALA A 45 -6.23 4.69 -2.39
C ALA A 45 -7.55 5.45 -2.58
N ASP A 46 -8.69 4.80 -2.31
CA ASP A 46 -9.99 5.46 -2.36
C ASP A 46 -10.14 6.58 -1.31
N ALA A 47 -9.70 6.32 -0.07
CA ALA A 47 -9.67 7.32 0.99
C ALA A 47 -8.85 8.54 0.57
N HIS A 48 -7.65 8.35 0.00
CA HIS A 48 -6.82 9.46 -0.50
C HIS A 48 -7.50 10.24 -1.63
N ARG A 49 -8.17 9.57 -2.58
CA ARG A 49 -8.95 10.27 -3.64
C ARG A 49 -10.08 11.11 -3.05
N ARG A 50 -10.86 10.57 -2.11
CA ARG A 50 -11.92 11.33 -1.43
C ARG A 50 -11.36 12.50 -0.64
N ARG A 51 -10.19 12.33 -0.02
CA ARG A 51 -9.52 13.35 0.80
C ARG A 51 -9.15 14.61 0.02
N GLU A 52 -8.80 14.49 -1.26
CA GLU A 52 -8.46 15.63 -2.13
C GLU A 52 -9.62 16.60 -2.31
N LEU A 53 -10.86 16.10 -2.29
CA LEU A 53 -12.08 16.88 -2.50
C LEU A 53 -12.83 17.21 -1.21
N ALA A 54 -12.35 16.70 -0.08
CA ALA A 54 -13.05 16.77 1.20
C ALA A 54 -12.97 18.15 1.87
N THR A 55 -13.99 18.50 2.64
CA THR A 55 -13.95 19.59 3.63
C THR A 55 -13.08 19.21 4.84
N ALA A 56 -12.80 20.16 5.75
CA ALA A 56 -11.99 19.88 6.94
C ALA A 56 -12.61 18.78 7.84
N THR A 57 -13.93 18.81 8.06
CA THR A 57 -14.64 17.80 8.86
C THR A 57 -14.57 16.42 8.18
N GLN A 58 -14.85 16.35 6.88
CA GLN A 58 -14.76 15.10 6.12
C GLN A 58 -13.34 14.53 6.10
N ARG A 59 -12.30 15.39 6.08
CA ARG A 59 -10.90 14.92 6.16
C ARG A 59 -10.62 14.17 7.46
N ALA A 60 -11.16 14.60 8.59
CA ALA A 60 -10.96 13.90 9.86
C ALA A 60 -11.61 12.51 9.85
N GLU A 61 -12.81 12.39 9.29
CA GLU A 61 -13.50 11.09 9.11
C GLU A 61 -12.72 10.15 8.19
N ILE A 62 -12.23 10.67 7.06
CA ILE A 62 -11.41 9.92 6.10
C ILE A 62 -10.08 9.51 6.74
N ASP A 63 -9.46 10.37 7.54
CA ASP A 63 -8.20 10.08 8.23
C ASP A 63 -8.40 8.94 9.26
N ALA A 64 -9.53 8.92 9.99
CA ALA A 64 -9.88 7.82 10.89
C ALA A 64 -10.20 6.50 10.15
N GLU A 65 -10.85 6.58 9.00
CA GLU A 65 -11.07 5.43 8.13
C GLU A 65 -9.74 4.83 7.61
N ARG A 66 -8.81 5.70 7.20
CA ARG A 66 -7.46 5.33 6.77
C ARG A 66 -6.69 4.61 7.87
N ASP A 67 -6.73 5.13 9.09
CA ASP A 67 -6.10 4.50 10.26
C ASP A 67 -6.66 3.08 10.52
N THR A 68 -7.95 2.87 10.26
CA THR A 68 -8.58 1.55 10.36
C THR A 68 -8.01 0.56 9.33
N TYR A 69 -7.79 0.97 8.08
CA TYR A 69 -7.18 0.09 7.07
C TYR A 69 -5.70 -0.16 7.33
N ILE A 70 -4.97 0.84 7.84
CA ILE A 70 -3.58 0.68 8.30
C ILE A 70 -3.52 -0.40 9.40
N ALA A 71 -4.39 -0.30 10.41
CA ALA A 71 -4.47 -1.28 11.50
C ALA A 71 -4.83 -2.68 10.99
N ARG A 72 -5.75 -2.80 10.03
CA ARG A 72 -6.11 -4.09 9.40
C ARG A 72 -4.91 -4.74 8.69
N ILE A 73 -4.11 -3.96 7.97
CA ILE A 73 -2.87 -4.46 7.34
C ILE A 73 -1.89 -4.94 8.42
N ASN A 74 -1.68 -4.15 9.48
CA ASN A 74 -0.74 -4.51 10.55
C ASN A 74 -1.20 -5.77 11.30
N ALA A 75 -2.50 -5.92 11.57
CA ALA A 75 -3.07 -7.11 12.16
C ALA A 75 -2.89 -8.35 11.27
N TRP A 76 -3.08 -8.19 9.94
CA TRP A 76 -2.81 -9.26 8.99
C TRP A 76 -1.32 -9.65 9.01
N VAL A 77 -0.40 -8.68 9.04
CA VAL A 77 1.05 -8.95 9.15
C VAL A 77 1.36 -9.72 10.42
N ALA A 78 0.84 -9.29 11.57
CA ALA A 78 1.05 -9.96 12.85
C ALA A 78 0.61 -11.43 12.84
N ALA A 79 -0.47 -11.74 12.11
CA ALA A 79 -1.02 -13.08 12.03
C ALA A 79 -0.33 -13.99 10.99
N HIS A 80 0.24 -13.43 9.92
CA HIS A 80 0.70 -14.22 8.76
C HIS A 80 2.22 -14.14 8.49
N VAL A 81 2.92 -13.14 9.04
CA VAL A 81 4.36 -12.93 8.80
C VAL A 81 5.16 -13.41 10.00
N ALA A 82 5.97 -14.45 9.81
CA ALA A 82 6.85 -14.96 10.86
C ALA A 82 7.97 -13.95 11.17
N HIS A 83 8.09 -13.56 12.44
CA HIS A 83 9.18 -12.72 12.93
C HIS A 83 10.25 -13.57 13.62
N ARG A 84 11.46 -13.60 13.06
CA ARG A 84 12.60 -14.25 13.72
C ARG A 84 13.16 -13.38 14.83
N THR A 85 13.42 -13.98 16.00
CA THR A 85 14.17 -13.36 17.08
C THR A 85 15.58 -12.99 16.60
N GLY A 86 15.90 -11.68 16.59
CA GLY A 86 17.21 -11.15 16.20
C GLY A 86 17.23 -10.32 14.91
N ALA A 87 16.19 -10.35 14.09
CA ALA A 87 16.08 -9.48 12.91
C ALA A 87 15.98 -8.00 13.31
N SER A 88 16.48 -7.08 12.47
CA SER A 88 16.36 -5.64 12.72
C SER A 88 14.89 -5.19 12.60
N LEU A 89 14.43 -4.37 13.54
CA LEU A 89 13.08 -3.77 13.50
C LEU A 89 13.05 -2.63 12.49
N HIS A 90 12.09 -2.66 11.57
CA HIS A 90 11.82 -1.53 10.68
C HIS A 90 11.23 -0.36 11.46
N THR A 91 11.49 0.87 11.01
CA THR A 91 11.02 2.10 11.69
C THR A 91 9.53 2.36 11.49
N GLU A 92 8.95 1.78 10.45
CA GLU A 92 7.54 1.97 10.07
C GLU A 92 6.83 0.62 9.91
N SER A 93 5.53 0.60 10.19
CA SER A 93 4.69 -0.57 9.94
C SER A 93 4.39 -0.73 8.46
N LEU A 94 4.04 -1.94 8.03
CA LEU A 94 3.70 -2.19 6.63
C LEU A 94 2.47 -1.38 6.20
N GLY A 95 1.46 -1.27 7.07
CA GLY A 95 0.27 -0.46 6.81
C GLY A 95 0.62 1.00 6.54
N ALA A 96 1.55 1.58 7.31
CA ALA A 96 2.00 2.96 7.10
C ALA A 96 2.76 3.13 5.77
N VAL A 97 3.60 2.16 5.38
CA VAL A 97 4.29 2.17 4.09
C VAL A 97 3.31 2.10 2.92
N ILE A 98 2.32 1.21 3.00
CA ILE A 98 1.28 1.04 1.96
C ILE A 98 0.39 2.29 1.89
N ASP A 99 0.05 2.91 3.02
CA ASP A 99 -0.69 4.16 3.04
C ASP A 99 0.04 5.30 2.30
N ARG A 100 1.35 5.45 2.56
CA ARG A 100 2.17 6.44 1.86
C ARG A 100 2.30 6.14 0.37
N LEU A 101 2.36 4.87 -0.02
CA LEU A 101 2.33 4.47 -1.43
C LEU A 101 1.01 4.89 -2.09
N ALA A 102 -0.13 4.62 -1.44
CA ALA A 102 -1.44 5.02 -1.93
C ALA A 102 -1.53 6.54 -2.10
N ALA A 103 -1.06 7.32 -1.11
CA ALA A 103 -1.04 8.78 -1.18
C ALA A 103 -0.22 9.30 -2.37
N LYS A 104 0.99 8.76 -2.58
CA LYS A 104 1.85 9.17 -3.71
C LYS A 104 1.27 8.75 -5.06
N TRP A 105 0.67 7.57 -5.13
CA TRP A 105 -0.01 7.10 -6.33
C TRP A 105 -1.16 8.03 -6.71
N VAL A 106 -2.03 8.39 -5.76
CA VAL A 106 -3.13 9.34 -6.01
C VAL A 106 -2.59 10.70 -6.47
N ALA A 107 -1.56 11.23 -5.82
CA ALA A 107 -0.95 12.51 -6.21
C ALA A 107 -0.36 12.47 -7.63
N ALA A 108 0.32 11.38 -8.02
CA ALA A 108 0.89 11.20 -9.35
C ALA A 108 -0.21 11.09 -10.43
N GLN A 109 -1.31 10.39 -10.13
CA GLN A 109 -2.48 10.29 -11.01
C GLN A 109 -3.20 11.64 -11.16
N GLY A 110 -3.33 12.39 -10.06
CA GLY A 110 -3.90 13.75 -10.06
C GLY A 110 -3.13 14.69 -10.98
N ALA A 111 -1.79 14.62 -10.97
CA ALA A 111 -0.93 15.46 -11.81
C ALA A 111 -1.11 15.22 -13.33
N LEU A 112 -1.40 13.98 -13.74
CA LEU A 112 -1.75 13.67 -15.14
C LEU A 112 -3.11 14.28 -15.53
N ARG A 113 -4.07 14.30 -14.61
CA ARG A 113 -5.41 14.85 -14.88
C ARG A 113 -5.39 16.37 -15.03
N THR A 114 -4.50 17.06 -14.33
CA THR A 114 -4.40 18.52 -14.36
C THR A 114 -3.66 19.06 -15.59
N GLU A 115 -2.97 18.21 -16.37
CA GLU A 115 -2.28 18.59 -17.63
C GLU A 115 -3.17 19.40 -18.58
N GLN A 116 -4.45 19.05 -18.64
CA GLN A 116 -5.42 19.58 -19.60
C GLN A 116 -5.77 21.06 -19.41
N ASN A 117 -5.38 21.68 -18.30
CA ASN A 117 -5.76 23.05 -17.93
C ASN A 117 -4.55 23.96 -17.62
N GLU A 118 -3.33 23.55 -17.97
CA GLU A 118 -2.11 24.23 -17.53
C GLU A 118 -1.61 25.31 -18.48
N THR A 119 -1.28 26.48 -17.91
CA THR A 119 -0.74 27.64 -18.64
C THR A 119 0.79 27.69 -18.65
N ALA A 120 1.47 26.81 -17.88
CA ALA A 120 2.92 26.72 -17.80
C ALA A 120 3.44 25.27 -18.01
N PRO A 121 3.52 24.78 -19.26
CA PRO A 121 3.76 23.36 -19.56
C PRO A 121 5.06 22.76 -18.99
N ARG A 122 6.14 23.55 -18.93
CA ARG A 122 7.43 23.08 -18.40
C ARG A 122 7.40 22.83 -16.88
N GLN A 123 6.83 23.77 -16.12
CA GLN A 123 6.74 23.64 -14.66
C GLN A 123 5.81 22.49 -14.27
N TRP A 124 4.72 22.30 -15.02
CA TRP A 124 3.85 21.14 -14.86
C TRP A 124 4.62 19.82 -15.13
N ALA A 125 5.36 19.74 -16.24
CA ALA A 125 6.12 18.54 -16.59
C ALA A 125 7.15 18.16 -15.52
N ASP A 126 7.90 19.14 -14.99
CA ASP A 126 8.88 18.93 -13.92
C ASP A 126 8.22 18.43 -12.62
N ARG A 127 7.08 19.02 -12.23
CA ARG A 127 6.32 18.62 -11.05
C ARG A 127 5.75 17.22 -11.20
N THR A 128 5.17 16.91 -12.35
CA THR A 128 4.63 15.59 -12.68
C THR A 128 5.75 14.55 -12.63
N HIS A 129 6.89 14.82 -13.29
CA HIS A 129 8.06 13.95 -13.25
C HIS A 129 8.53 13.66 -11.82
N LEU A 130 8.63 14.68 -10.97
CA LEU A 130 9.02 14.52 -9.57
C LEU A 130 8.05 13.61 -8.78
N LEU A 131 6.74 13.71 -9.03
CA LEU A 131 5.75 12.85 -8.38
C LEU A 131 5.90 11.39 -8.79
N TRP A 132 6.13 11.14 -10.09
CA TRP A 132 6.38 9.79 -10.61
C TRP A 132 7.69 9.20 -10.10
N CYS A 133 8.77 9.99 -10.04
CA CYS A 133 10.05 9.55 -9.46
C CYS A 133 9.89 9.17 -7.99
N ARG A 134 9.21 10.00 -7.18
CA ARG A 134 8.94 9.69 -5.76
C ARG A 134 8.07 8.46 -5.56
N LEU A 135 7.15 8.18 -6.48
CA LEU A 135 6.36 6.95 -6.46
C LEU A 135 7.23 5.74 -6.79
N ALA A 136 8.10 5.84 -7.80
CA ALA A 136 9.03 4.77 -8.17
C ALA A 136 9.99 4.43 -7.02
N GLU A 137 10.63 5.44 -6.42
CA GLU A 137 11.52 5.27 -5.25
C GLU A 137 10.82 4.54 -4.09
N LEU A 138 9.58 4.92 -3.79
CA LEU A 138 8.84 4.27 -2.71
C LEU A 138 8.39 2.85 -3.08
N THR A 139 8.10 2.60 -4.35
CA THR A 139 7.74 1.27 -4.86
C THR A 139 8.94 0.31 -4.78
N ASP A 140 10.14 0.79 -5.13
CA ASP A 140 11.37 0.03 -4.99
C ASP A 140 11.71 -0.21 -3.51
N GLY A 141 11.59 0.80 -2.66
CA GLY A 141 11.75 0.64 -1.21
C GLY A 141 10.78 -0.36 -0.60
N TYR A 142 9.54 -0.44 -1.10
CA TYR A 142 8.58 -1.46 -0.70
C TYR A 142 8.97 -2.87 -1.18
N ARG A 143 9.47 -3.01 -2.42
CA ARG A 143 9.99 -4.28 -2.94
C ARG A 143 11.13 -4.81 -2.07
N ASP A 144 12.06 -3.92 -1.72
CA ASP A 144 13.20 -4.26 -0.87
C ASP A 144 12.74 -4.66 0.53
N LEU A 145 11.77 -3.93 1.10
CA LEU A 145 11.16 -4.27 2.40
C LEU A 145 10.48 -5.65 2.38
N VAL A 146 9.69 -5.96 1.35
CA VAL A 146 9.05 -7.28 1.20
C VAL A 146 10.11 -8.38 1.10
N THR A 147 11.17 -8.15 0.33
CA THR A 147 12.29 -9.10 0.20
C THR A 147 12.97 -9.33 1.54
N ASP A 148 13.32 -8.26 2.26
CA ASP A 148 13.93 -8.30 3.59
C ASP A 148 13.08 -9.05 4.62
N VAL A 149 11.75 -8.90 4.56
CA VAL A 149 10.81 -9.55 5.47
C VAL A 149 10.65 -11.03 5.12
N THR A 150 10.52 -11.36 3.83
CA THR A 150 10.42 -12.75 3.34
C THR A 150 11.71 -13.53 3.61
N GLU A 151 12.88 -12.89 3.54
CA GLU A 151 14.17 -13.47 3.90
C GLU A 151 14.45 -13.46 5.42
N HIS A 152 13.49 -13.01 6.24
CA HIS A 152 13.60 -12.89 7.69
C HIS A 152 14.78 -12.01 8.18
N ARG A 153 15.28 -11.11 7.33
CA ARG A 153 16.32 -10.11 7.69
C ARG A 153 15.74 -8.95 8.49
N ARG A 154 14.44 -8.69 8.31
CA ARG A 154 13.74 -7.57 8.92
C ARG A 154 12.43 -8.01 9.57
N ARG A 155 12.12 -7.40 10.70
CA ARG A 155 10.80 -7.51 11.35
C ARG A 155 10.03 -6.20 11.19
N LEU A 156 8.72 -6.31 11.08
CA LEU A 156 7.82 -5.16 10.96
C LEU A 156 7.21 -4.85 12.34
N PRO A 157 7.09 -3.58 12.73
CA PRO A 157 6.30 -3.23 13.89
C PRO A 157 4.82 -3.47 13.58
N VAL A 158 4.15 -4.14 14.52
CA VAL A 158 2.71 -4.38 14.51
C VAL A 158 2.15 -3.71 15.76
N TRP A 159 1.41 -2.61 15.56
CA TRP A 159 0.74 -1.84 16.61
C TRP A 159 -0.76 -1.99 16.45
#